data_AF-A0AA38ZGI7-F1
#
_entry.id   AF-A0AA38ZGI7-F1
#
_cell.length_a   1.000
_cell.length_b   1.000
_cell.length_c   1.000
_cell.angle_alpha   90.00
_cell.angle_beta   90.00
_cell.angle_gamma   90.00
#
_symmetry.space_group_name_H-M   'P 1'
#
loop_
_entity.id
_entity.type
_entity.pdbx_description
1 polymer ?
#
loop_
_entity_poly.entity_id
_entity_poly.type
_entity_poly.pdbx_seq_one_letter_code
_entity_poly.pdbx_strand_id
1 'polypeptide(L)'
;MDGGPQYNPRTVEEVFRDFKGRRAGMIKALTTDVEEFYQQCDPEKENLCLYGFPNELWEVNLPAEEVPPELPEPALGINFARDGMQEKDWLSLVAVHSDAWLLAVAFYFGARFGFDKADRKRLFNMINDLPTIFEVVTGAAKKQVKEKSSVSNHSSNKSKSNSKVVNYFFIFLVSFDK
;
A
#
# COMPACT_ATOMS: atom_id res chain seq x y z
N MET A 1 1.60 17.19 28.70
CA MET A 1 2.76 16.29 28.64
C MET A 1 2.23 14.88 28.78
N ASP A 2 2.15 14.15 27.67
CA ASP A 2 2.08 12.69 27.72
C ASP A 2 2.75 12.17 26.44
N GLY A 3 4.08 12.15 26.48
CA GLY A 3 4.91 11.56 25.45
C GLY A 3 4.85 10.06 25.63
N GLY A 4 3.78 9.44 25.11
CA GLY A 4 3.72 8.00 24.93
C GLY A 4 4.98 7.54 24.18
N PRO A 5 5.50 6.33 24.48
CA PRO A 5 6.72 5.84 23.84
C PRO A 5 6.55 5.91 22.32
N GLN A 6 7.36 6.77 21.69
CA GLN A 6 7.45 6.90 20.23
C GLN A 6 7.66 5.50 19.65
N TYR A 7 6.63 4.96 18.99
CA TYR A 7 6.69 3.63 18.37
C TYR A 7 7.76 3.67 17.28
N ASN A 8 8.89 3.03 17.54
CA ASN A 8 10.05 3.04 16.65
C ASN A 8 10.42 1.58 16.37
N PRO A 9 9.87 0.95 15.32
CA PRO A 9 10.21 -0.43 14.97
C PRO A 9 11.71 -0.52 14.70
N ARG A 10 12.44 -1.57 15.11
CA ARG A 10 13.90 -1.66 14.88
C ARG A 10 14.34 -2.93 14.18
N THR A 11 13.50 -3.97 14.20
CA THR A 11 13.76 -5.28 13.59
C THR A 11 12.93 -5.50 12.32
N VAL A 12 13.31 -6.47 11.50
CA VAL A 12 12.57 -6.85 10.27
C VAL A 12 11.11 -7.20 10.62
N GLU A 13 10.89 -7.92 11.71
CA GLU A 13 9.58 -8.33 12.18
C GLU A 13 8.73 -7.14 12.65
N GLU A 14 9.33 -6.16 13.30
CA GLU A 14 8.63 -4.97 13.76
C GLU A 14 8.27 -4.04 12.60
N VAL A 15 9.16 -3.87 11.61
CA VAL A 15 8.87 -3.14 10.38
C VAL A 15 7.79 -3.87 9.57
N PHE A 16 7.83 -5.19 9.50
CA PHE A 16 6.76 -5.96 8.86
C PHE A 16 5.43 -5.87 9.64
N ARG A 17 5.46 -5.81 10.97
CA ARG A 17 4.25 -5.58 11.79
C ARG A 17 3.67 -4.20 11.54
N ASP A 18 4.51 -3.17 11.45
CA ASP A 18 4.11 -1.81 11.07
C ASP A 18 3.44 -1.81 9.68
N PHE A 19 4.10 -2.39 8.68
CA PHE A 19 3.56 -2.57 7.33
C PHE A 19 2.18 -3.23 7.35
N LYS A 20 2.01 -4.34 8.08
CA LYS A 20 0.73 -5.05 8.19
C LYS A 20 -0.36 -4.19 8.82
N GLY A 21 -0.04 -3.43 9.87
CA GLY A 21 -0.98 -2.55 10.54
C GLY A 21 -1.51 -1.49 9.58
N ARG A 22 -0.60 -0.76 8.92
CA ARG A 22 -0.95 0.27 7.93
C ARG A 22 -1.74 -0.32 6.77
N ARG A 23 -1.30 -1.47 6.24
CA ARG A 23 -2.00 -2.21 5.18
C ARG A 23 -3.42 -2.59 5.59
N ALA A 24 -3.63 -3.03 6.83
CA ALA A 24 -4.96 -3.38 7.33
C ALA A 24 -5.89 -2.17 7.39
N GLY A 25 -5.39 -1.02 7.87
CA GLY A 25 -6.15 0.24 7.86
C GLY A 25 -6.58 0.63 6.44
N MET A 26 -5.64 0.61 5.48
CA MET A 26 -5.95 0.97 4.09
C MET A 26 -6.89 -0.03 3.41
N ILE A 27 -6.81 -1.33 3.74
CA ILE A 27 -7.80 -2.31 3.27
C ILE A 27 -9.19 -1.98 3.81
N LYS A 28 -9.32 -1.62 5.11
CA LYS A 28 -10.61 -1.21 5.68
C LYS A 28 -11.20 -0.04 4.92
N ALA A 29 -10.41 1.03 4.70
CA ALA A 29 -10.82 2.21 3.93
C ALA A 29 -11.37 1.85 2.53
N LEU A 30 -10.68 0.95 1.82
CA LEU A 30 -11.01 0.58 0.43
C LEU A 30 -11.98 -0.59 0.30
N THR A 31 -12.48 -1.14 1.42
CA THR A 31 -13.43 -2.26 1.41
C THR A 31 -14.57 -2.05 2.40
N THR A 32 -14.33 -2.31 3.68
CA THR A 32 -15.35 -2.23 4.75
C THR A 32 -15.95 -0.84 4.89
N ASP A 33 -15.11 0.19 4.83
CA ASP A 33 -15.47 1.58 5.13
C ASP A 33 -15.52 2.42 3.83
N VAL A 34 -15.73 1.77 2.68
CA VAL A 34 -15.60 2.41 1.35
C VAL A 34 -16.54 3.60 1.16
N GLU A 35 -17.76 3.54 1.71
CA GLU A 35 -18.72 4.64 1.64
C GLU A 35 -18.23 5.87 2.42
N GLU A 36 -17.66 5.65 3.61
CA GLU A 36 -17.09 6.72 4.45
C GLU A 36 -15.87 7.34 3.77
N PHE A 37 -14.96 6.49 3.28
CA PHE A 37 -13.79 6.91 2.54
C PHE A 37 -14.16 7.74 1.29
N TYR A 38 -15.14 7.26 0.50
CA TYR A 38 -15.61 7.96 -0.70
C TYR A 38 -16.15 9.36 -0.38
N GLN A 39 -16.94 9.48 0.70
CA GLN A 39 -17.51 10.76 1.15
C GLN A 39 -16.43 11.73 1.64
N GLN A 40 -15.40 11.24 2.32
CA GLN A 40 -14.29 12.08 2.79
C GLN A 40 -13.43 12.64 1.64
N CYS A 41 -13.29 11.88 0.54
CA CYS A 41 -12.55 12.26 -0.67
C CYS A 41 -13.32 13.26 -1.57
N ASP A 42 -13.74 14.38 -1.02
CA ASP A 42 -14.44 15.46 -1.76
C ASP A 42 -13.52 16.14 -2.79
N PRO A 43 -13.83 16.13 -4.11
CA PRO A 43 -13.05 16.78 -5.16
C PRO A 43 -12.98 18.31 -5.04
N GLU A 44 -13.92 18.93 -4.31
CA GLU A 44 -13.93 20.38 -4.09
C GLU A 44 -12.99 20.82 -2.96
N LYS A 45 -12.42 19.86 -2.22
CA LYS A 45 -11.37 20.13 -1.23
C LYS A 45 -10.00 20.20 -1.89
N GLU A 46 -9.03 20.73 -1.16
CA GLU A 46 -7.62 20.65 -1.51
C GLU A 46 -7.16 19.21 -1.74
N ASN A 47 -5.93 19.03 -2.26
CA ASN A 47 -5.43 17.72 -2.65
C ASN A 47 -5.26 16.81 -1.42
N LEU A 48 -6.09 15.78 -1.32
CA LEU A 48 -6.12 14.84 -0.18
C LEU A 48 -5.25 13.62 -0.44
N CYS A 49 -4.85 12.97 0.65
CA CYS A 49 -4.09 11.73 0.72
C CYS A 49 -4.85 10.68 1.54
N LEU A 50 -4.60 9.39 1.28
CA LEU A 50 -5.00 8.30 2.17
C LEU A 50 -3.80 7.83 2.98
N TYR A 51 -3.92 7.87 4.31
CA TYR A 51 -2.93 7.38 5.24
C TYR A 51 -3.37 6.08 5.92
N GLY A 52 -2.44 5.15 6.08
CA GLY A 52 -2.58 3.97 6.94
C GLY A 52 -1.68 4.07 8.17
N PHE A 53 -2.21 3.68 9.33
CA PHE A 53 -1.50 3.72 10.61
C PHE A 53 -1.18 2.32 11.17
N PRO A 54 -0.12 2.18 11.98
CA PRO A 54 0.31 0.88 12.51
C PRO A 54 -0.73 0.22 13.44
N ASN A 55 -1.67 1.00 13.97
CA ASN A 55 -2.80 0.55 14.79
C ASN A 55 -4.02 0.11 13.96
N GLU A 56 -3.84 -0.10 12.65
CA GLU A 56 -4.88 -0.53 11.72
C GLU A 56 -6.02 0.48 11.51
N LEU A 57 -5.75 1.75 11.78
CA LEU A 57 -6.61 2.87 11.42
C LEU A 57 -6.19 3.46 10.07
N TRP A 58 -7.10 4.21 9.48
CA TRP A 58 -6.88 4.98 8.26
C TRP A 58 -7.38 6.41 8.44
N GLU A 59 -6.88 7.33 7.62
CA GLU A 59 -7.31 8.73 7.62
C GLU A 59 -7.20 9.32 6.22
N VAL A 60 -8.15 10.19 5.87
CA VAL A 60 -8.03 11.08 4.71
C VAL A 60 -7.68 12.48 5.20
N ASN A 61 -6.50 12.97 4.83
CA ASN A 61 -6.01 14.27 5.27
C ASN A 61 -5.12 14.92 4.20
N LEU A 62 -4.77 16.18 4.41
CA LEU A 62 -3.79 16.91 3.62
C LEU A 62 -2.39 16.26 3.76
N PRO A 63 -1.46 16.52 2.82
CA PRO A 63 -0.06 16.17 2.98
C PRO A 63 0.53 16.81 4.25
N ALA A 64 1.61 16.22 4.80
CA ALA A 64 2.24 16.75 5.99
C ALA A 64 2.82 18.15 5.73
N GLU A 65 2.61 19.09 6.67
CA GLU A 65 3.15 20.46 6.54
C GLU A 65 4.66 20.52 6.88
N GLU A 66 5.21 19.52 7.58
CA GLU A 66 6.61 19.52 8.03
C GLU A 66 7.60 19.36 6.86
N VAL A 67 8.66 20.17 6.87
CA VAL A 67 9.71 20.17 5.83
C VAL A 67 11.09 19.92 6.46
N PRO A 68 11.76 18.78 6.20
CA PRO A 68 11.26 17.62 5.44
C PRO A 68 10.34 16.72 6.27
N PRO A 69 9.37 16.02 5.64
CA PRO A 69 8.52 15.07 6.33
C PRO A 69 9.33 13.87 6.85
N GLU A 70 8.90 13.29 7.99
CA GLU A 70 9.61 12.15 8.56
C GLU A 70 9.46 10.87 7.72
N LEU A 71 8.27 10.61 7.17
CA LEU A 71 7.98 9.44 6.36
C LEU A 71 7.77 9.82 4.88
N PRO A 72 7.97 8.89 3.93
CA PRO A 72 7.54 9.08 2.54
C PRO A 72 6.08 9.52 2.46
N GLU A 73 5.78 10.45 1.57
CA GLU A 73 4.42 10.95 1.38
C GLU A 73 3.59 9.98 0.51
N PRO A 74 2.30 9.74 0.86
CA PRO A 74 1.38 9.00 -0.01
C PRO A 74 1.01 9.82 -1.25
N ALA A 75 0.27 9.20 -2.17
CA ALA A 75 -0.18 9.89 -3.38
C ALA A 75 -1.12 11.05 -3.05
N LEU A 76 -0.75 12.24 -3.54
CA LEU A 76 -1.48 13.49 -3.37
C LEU A 76 -2.58 13.66 -4.42
N GLY A 77 -3.75 14.14 -3.99
CA GLY A 77 -4.85 14.48 -4.88
C GLY A 77 -5.71 13.28 -5.30
N ILE A 78 -5.82 12.25 -4.44
CA ILE A 78 -6.64 11.06 -4.74
C ILE A 78 -8.12 11.41 -4.98
N ASN A 79 -8.61 12.51 -4.38
CA ASN A 79 -9.96 13.03 -4.54
C ASN A 79 -10.23 13.60 -5.94
N PHE A 80 -9.20 14.09 -6.65
CA PHE A 80 -9.39 14.80 -7.92
C PHE A 80 -9.93 13.89 -9.05
N ALA A 81 -9.52 12.62 -9.05
CA ALA A 81 -9.94 11.65 -10.05
C ALA A 81 -11.24 10.92 -9.69
N ARG A 82 -11.82 11.13 -8.49
CA ARG A 82 -12.93 10.35 -7.95
C ARG A 82 -14.14 10.34 -8.89
N ASP A 83 -14.58 11.52 -9.30
CA ASP A 83 -15.79 11.68 -10.12
C ASP A 83 -15.50 11.60 -11.64
N GLY A 84 -14.23 11.51 -12.02
CA GLY A 84 -13.77 11.43 -13.42
C GLY A 84 -13.70 10.00 -13.98
N MET A 85 -13.98 8.97 -13.18
CA MET A 85 -13.93 7.57 -13.60
C MET A 85 -14.91 6.68 -12.82
N GLN A 86 -15.04 5.40 -13.21
CA GLN A 86 -15.87 4.47 -12.44
C GLN A 86 -15.26 4.25 -11.05
N GLU A 87 -16.11 4.23 -10.02
CA GLU A 87 -15.68 4.08 -8.62
C GLU A 87 -14.72 2.90 -8.42
N LYS A 88 -15.00 1.73 -9.00
CA LYS A 88 -14.11 0.55 -8.92
C LYS A 88 -12.71 0.79 -9.50
N ASP A 89 -12.61 1.61 -10.55
CA ASP A 89 -11.36 1.92 -11.24
C ASP A 89 -10.58 2.97 -10.43
N TRP A 90 -11.29 3.92 -9.82
CA TRP A 90 -10.73 4.86 -8.85
C TRP A 90 -10.19 4.16 -7.61
N LEU A 91 -10.98 3.27 -6.99
CA LEU A 91 -10.53 2.46 -5.84
C LEU A 91 -9.31 1.59 -6.20
N SER A 92 -9.28 1.03 -7.41
CA SER A 92 -8.14 0.27 -7.91
C SER A 92 -6.89 1.15 -8.06
N LEU A 93 -7.04 2.39 -8.55
CA LEU A 93 -5.96 3.36 -8.65
C LEU A 93 -5.41 3.71 -7.26
N VAL A 94 -6.29 4.05 -6.32
CA VAL A 94 -5.90 4.36 -4.93
C VAL A 94 -5.20 3.15 -4.29
N ALA A 95 -5.68 1.93 -4.52
CA ALA A 95 -5.07 0.71 -4.00
C ALA A 95 -3.63 0.52 -4.50
N VAL A 96 -3.37 0.73 -5.79
CA VAL A 96 -2.02 0.63 -6.36
C VAL A 96 -1.08 1.69 -5.78
N HIS A 97 -1.57 2.92 -5.62
CA HIS A 97 -0.79 3.97 -4.97
C HIS A 97 -0.48 3.67 -3.50
N SER A 98 -1.46 3.08 -2.79
CA SER A 98 -1.32 2.64 -1.41
C SER A 98 -0.27 1.52 -1.25
N ASP A 99 -0.30 0.52 -2.14
CA ASP A 99 0.67 -0.58 -2.14
C ASP A 99 2.11 -0.08 -2.25
N ALA A 100 2.36 0.86 -3.15
CA ALA A 100 3.70 1.39 -3.37
C ALA A 100 4.13 2.39 -2.27
N TRP A 101 3.20 3.16 -1.69
CA TRP A 101 3.49 3.95 -0.49
C TRP A 101 3.92 3.06 0.70
N LEU A 102 3.19 1.97 0.95
CA LEU A 102 3.53 1.02 2.03
C LEU A 102 4.92 0.40 1.85
N LEU A 103 5.31 0.08 0.60
CA LEU A 103 6.67 -0.36 0.30
C LEU A 103 7.70 0.74 0.60
N ALA A 104 7.43 1.98 0.19
CA ALA A 104 8.32 3.11 0.46
C ALA A 104 8.52 3.31 1.97
N VAL A 105 7.46 3.28 2.77
CA VAL A 105 7.54 3.41 4.25
C VAL A 105 8.34 2.25 4.87
N ALA A 106 8.06 1.00 4.47
CA ALA A 106 8.76 -0.16 5.01
C ALA A 106 10.28 -0.12 4.72
N PHE A 107 10.67 0.30 3.52
CA PHE A 107 12.08 0.39 3.14
C PHE A 107 12.77 1.66 3.64
N TYR A 108 12.03 2.75 3.87
CA TYR A 108 12.51 3.92 4.61
C TYR A 108 12.96 3.50 6.01
N PHE A 109 12.10 2.77 6.73
CA PHE A 109 12.44 2.22 8.04
C PHE A 109 13.62 1.26 7.97
N GLY A 110 13.64 0.35 6.99
CA GLY A 110 14.77 -0.53 6.78
C GLY A 110 16.10 0.22 6.61
N ALA A 111 16.12 1.31 5.83
CA ALA A 111 17.30 2.15 5.67
C ALA A 111 17.67 2.88 6.98
N ARG A 112 16.68 3.49 7.66
CA ARG A 112 16.87 4.20 8.93
C ARG A 112 17.42 3.32 10.05
N PHE A 113 17.08 2.03 10.07
CA PHE A 113 17.53 1.07 11.08
C PHE A 113 18.73 0.24 10.64
N GLY A 114 19.32 0.54 9.47
CA GLY A 114 20.57 -0.08 9.03
C GLY A 114 20.42 -1.51 8.51
N PHE A 115 19.26 -1.88 7.95
CA PHE A 115 19.03 -3.22 7.38
C PHE A 115 20.04 -3.52 6.28
N ASP A 116 20.69 -4.67 6.40
CA ASP A 116 21.62 -5.15 5.40
C ASP A 116 20.89 -5.79 4.20
N LYS A 117 21.66 -6.40 3.29
CA LYS A 117 21.09 -7.06 2.10
C LYS A 117 20.18 -8.24 2.47
N ALA A 118 20.52 -9.01 3.50
CA ALA A 118 19.75 -10.17 3.95
C ALA A 118 18.44 -9.71 4.62
N ASP A 119 18.49 -8.67 5.46
CA ASP A 119 17.32 -8.10 6.11
C ASP A 119 16.32 -7.53 5.11
N ARG A 120 16.80 -6.74 4.13
CA ARG A 120 15.95 -6.19 3.06
C ARG A 120 15.29 -7.30 2.23
N LYS A 121 16.03 -8.37 1.92
CA LYS A 121 15.50 -9.53 1.20
C LYS A 121 14.44 -10.26 2.05
N ARG A 122 14.67 -10.41 3.34
CA ARG A 122 13.73 -11.05 4.27
C ARG A 122 12.44 -10.25 4.39
N LEU A 123 12.54 -8.94 4.60
CA LEU A 123 11.39 -8.03 4.63
C LEU A 123 10.57 -8.10 3.34
N PHE A 124 11.24 -8.03 2.18
CA PHE A 124 10.59 -8.12 0.87
C PHE A 124 9.81 -9.42 0.69
N ASN A 125 10.40 -10.56 1.09
CA ASN A 125 9.72 -11.85 1.01
C ASN A 125 8.46 -11.89 1.89
N MET A 126 8.57 -11.42 3.14
CA MET A 126 7.42 -11.37 4.07
C MET A 126 6.28 -10.50 3.53
N ILE A 127 6.61 -9.37 2.90
CA ILE A 127 5.62 -8.49 2.25
C ILE A 127 4.94 -9.20 1.06
N ASN A 128 5.70 -9.87 0.19
CA ASN A 128 5.17 -10.57 -0.99
C ASN A 128 4.40 -11.86 -0.68
N ASP A 129 4.49 -12.39 0.55
CA ASP A 129 3.67 -13.51 0.99
C ASP A 129 2.20 -13.09 1.23
N LEU A 130 1.91 -11.78 1.24
CA LEU A 130 0.56 -11.22 1.34
C LEU A 130 0.06 -10.78 -0.04
N PRO A 131 -1.24 -10.91 -0.33
CA PRO A 131 -1.81 -10.29 -1.52
C PRO A 131 -1.69 -8.77 -1.42
N THR A 132 -1.52 -8.09 -2.54
CA THR A 132 -1.50 -6.62 -2.55
C THR A 132 -2.89 -6.06 -2.21
N ILE A 133 -2.97 -4.80 -1.80
CA ILE A 133 -4.26 -4.11 -1.59
C ILE A 133 -5.05 -4.11 -2.89
N PHE A 134 -4.39 -3.85 -4.03
CA PHE A 134 -5.02 -3.95 -5.34
C PHE A 134 -5.62 -5.34 -5.62
N GLU A 135 -4.89 -6.42 -5.31
CA GLU A 135 -5.42 -7.79 -5.49
C GLU A 135 -6.61 -8.10 -4.58
N VAL A 136 -6.64 -7.51 -3.38
CA VAL A 136 -7.77 -7.62 -2.44
C VAL A 136 -8.98 -6.86 -2.98
N VAL A 137 -8.82 -5.59 -3.34
CA VAL A 137 -9.89 -4.69 -3.83
C VAL A 137 -10.50 -5.21 -5.15
N THR A 138 -9.67 -5.71 -6.06
CA THR A 138 -10.13 -6.28 -7.35
C THR A 138 -10.63 -7.72 -7.24
N GLY A 139 -10.48 -8.35 -6.08
CA GLY A 139 -10.83 -9.77 -5.87
C GLY A 139 -9.90 -10.77 -6.58
N ALA A 140 -8.78 -10.32 -7.16
CA ALA A 140 -7.79 -11.19 -7.79
C ALA A 140 -7.14 -12.17 -6.80
N ALA A 141 -7.03 -11.79 -5.53
CA ALA A 141 -6.47 -12.65 -4.48
C ALA A 141 -7.22 -14.00 -4.33
N LYS A 142 -8.55 -14.00 -4.52
CA LYS A 142 -9.38 -15.22 -4.44
C LYS A 142 -9.10 -16.21 -5.57
N LYS A 143 -8.60 -15.74 -6.72
CA LYS A 143 -8.27 -16.59 -7.88
C LYS A 143 -6.96 -17.36 -7.67
N GLN A 144 -5.95 -16.73 -7.06
CA GLN A 144 -4.64 -17.38 -6.83
C GLN A 144 -4.69 -18.51 -5.78
N VAL A 145 -5.53 -18.38 -4.75
CA VAL A 145 -5.68 -19.44 -3.72
C VAL A 145 -6.31 -20.72 -4.30
N LYS A 146 -7.23 -20.57 -5.26
CA LYS A 146 -7.87 -21.70 -5.96
C LYS A 146 -6.90 -22.43 -6.91
N GLU A 147 -5.93 -21.73 -7.49
CA GLU A 147 -4.87 -22.34 -8.31
C GLU A 147 -3.78 -23.02 -7.46
N LYS A 148 -3.38 -22.44 -6.32
CA LYS A 148 -2.39 -23.08 -5.41
C LYS A 148 -2.90 -24.36 -4.74
N SER A 149 -4.20 -24.51 -4.55
CA SER A 149 -4.83 -25.67 -3.90
C SER A 149 -5.16 -26.84 -4.83
N SER A 150 -4.97 -26.68 -6.15
CA SER A 150 -5.35 -27.68 -7.15
C SER A 150 -4.18 -28.43 -7.80
N VAL A 151 -2.93 -28.22 -7.38
CA VAL A 151 -1.77 -28.88 -8.00
C VAL A 151 -1.29 -30.07 -7.18
N SER A 152 -1.82 -31.25 -7.52
CA SER A 152 -1.17 -32.53 -7.28
C SER A 152 -0.43 -32.96 -8.56
N ASN A 153 0.86 -33.29 -8.41
CA ASN A 153 1.78 -34.00 -9.32
C ASN A 153 1.46 -34.03 -10.83
N HIS A 154 2.12 -33.20 -11.66
CA HIS A 154 3.01 -33.67 -12.76
C HIS A 154 3.71 -32.54 -13.54
N SER A 155 4.92 -32.86 -13.99
CA SER A 155 5.74 -32.32 -15.09
C SER A 155 5.53 -30.88 -15.62
N SER A 156 6.63 -30.12 -15.54
CA SER A 156 7.10 -29.07 -16.47
C SER A 156 6.22 -28.73 -17.69
N ASN A 157 5.61 -27.54 -17.67
CA ASN A 157 5.72 -26.58 -18.77
C ASN A 157 5.32 -25.17 -18.31
N LYS A 158 6.28 -24.25 -18.40
CA LYS A 158 6.17 -22.85 -17.93
C LYS A 158 5.42 -22.03 -18.97
N SER A 159 4.08 -21.97 -18.88
CA SER A 159 3.28 -20.98 -19.62
C SER A 159 3.28 -19.66 -18.87
N LYS A 160 4.07 -18.72 -19.38
CA LYS A 160 4.18 -17.33 -18.91
C LYS A 160 2.84 -16.63 -19.17
N SER A 161 2.02 -16.47 -18.13
CA SER A 161 0.81 -15.65 -18.19
C SER A 161 1.23 -14.18 -18.28
N ASN A 162 1.12 -13.60 -19.48
CA ASN A 162 1.23 -12.16 -19.67
C ASN A 162 -0.07 -11.50 -19.21
N SER A 163 -0.25 -11.37 -17.90
CA SER A 163 -1.06 -10.27 -17.40
C SER A 163 -0.30 -8.99 -17.73
N LYS A 164 -0.88 -8.10 -18.52
CA LYS A 164 -0.33 -6.75 -18.72
C LYS A 164 -0.23 -6.11 -17.34
N VAL A 165 0.96 -6.20 -16.73
CA VAL A 165 1.35 -5.37 -15.61
C VAL A 165 1.42 -3.98 -16.21
N VAL A 166 0.31 -3.24 -16.13
CA VAL A 166 0.38 -1.79 -16.29
C VAL A 166 1.36 -1.37 -15.21
N ASN A 167 2.51 -0.92 -15.66
CA ASN A 167 3.69 -0.73 -14.83
C ASN A 167 3.49 0.58 -14.04
N TYR A 168 2.52 0.59 -13.11
CA TYR A 168 2.25 1.74 -12.23
C TYR A 168 3.48 2.08 -11.36
N PHE A 169 4.42 1.14 -11.23
CA PHE A 169 5.76 1.38 -10.70
C PHE A 169 6.51 2.50 -11.46
N PHE A 170 6.27 2.68 -12.76
CA PHE A 170 6.84 3.81 -13.53
C PHE A 170 6.13 5.14 -13.24
N ILE A 171 4.83 5.13 -12.94
CA ILE A 171 4.14 6.35 -12.50
C ILE A 171 4.69 6.81 -11.13
N PHE A 172 5.08 5.86 -10.27
CA PHE A 172 5.77 6.16 -9.01
C PHE A 172 7.08 6.92 -9.18
N LEU A 173 7.88 6.64 -10.23
CA LEU A 173 9.13 7.37 -10.45
C LEU A 173 8.91 8.75 -11.06
N VAL A 174 7.86 8.95 -11.86
CA VAL A 174 7.62 10.23 -12.53
C VAL A 174 7.05 11.30 -11.59
N SER A 175 6.34 10.92 -10.53
CA SER A 175 5.80 11.88 -9.55
C SER A 175 6.82 12.37 -8.51
N PHE A 176 7.99 11.74 -8.39
CA PHE A 176 9.07 12.18 -7.49
C PHE A 176 10.11 13.10 -8.16
N ASP A 177 9.96 13.40 -9.46
CA ASP A 177 10.93 14.17 -10.26
C ASP A 177 10.40 15.56 -10.69
N LYS A 178 9.58 16.21 -9.84
CA LYS A 178 9.23 17.63 -10.01
C LYS A 178 9.45 18.45 -8.76
#